data_AF-A0A1F8US45-F1
#
_entry.id   AF-A0A1F8US45-F1
#
_cell.length_a   1.000
_cell.length_b   1.000
_cell.length_c   1.000
_cell.angle_alpha   90.00
_cell.angle_beta   90.00
_cell.angle_gamma   90.00
#
_symmetry.space_group_name_H-M   'P 1'
#
loop_
_entity.id
_entity.type
_entity.pdbx_description
1 polymer ?
#
loop_
_entity_poly.entity_id
_entity_poly.type
_entity_poly.pdbx_seq_one_letter_code
_entity_poly.pdbx_strand_id
1 'polypeptide(L)'
;MNKYELGIILKPNLSNEEKAEQIEKIKAFITKVEGVVTNVEDWGKRILAYEIKKVRDGYYVFIKFTSTADAIAKIDNDCRLLDSVMRHIIVTDEVVEQNPKKKIIRKPRTDFKKNFGKRDNKGFDRNANRNNSDRNQKRETAVVTEK
;
A
#
# COMPACT_ATOMS: atom_id res chain seq x y z
N MET A 1 -24.42 18.38 -3.72
CA MET A 1 -24.30 17.14 -4.50
C MET A 1 -22.83 16.75 -4.45
N ASN A 2 -22.53 15.58 -3.91
CA ASN A 2 -21.16 15.18 -3.63
C ASN A 2 -20.63 14.33 -4.78
N LYS A 3 -19.31 14.33 -4.96
CA LYS A 3 -18.63 13.48 -5.93
C LYS A 3 -18.32 12.13 -5.28
N TYR A 4 -18.52 11.08 -6.04
CA TYR A 4 -18.27 9.71 -5.64
C TYR A 4 -17.54 8.97 -6.74
N GLU A 5 -16.77 7.98 -6.31
CA GLU A 5 -16.15 7.00 -7.17
C GLU A 5 -16.70 5.61 -6.81
N LEU A 6 -17.21 4.91 -7.82
CA LEU A 6 -17.67 3.54 -7.72
C LEU A 6 -16.64 2.64 -8.40
N GLY A 7 -15.92 1.85 -7.60
CA GLY A 7 -15.01 0.82 -8.07
C GLY A 7 -15.72 -0.53 -8.14
N ILE A 8 -15.63 -1.22 -9.28
CA ILE A 8 -16.38 -2.44 -9.57
C ILE A 8 -15.44 -3.51 -10.12
N ILE A 9 -15.63 -4.74 -9.63
CA ILE A 9 -15.00 -5.94 -10.16
C ILE A 9 -16.09 -6.81 -10.77
N LEU A 10 -16.07 -6.95 -12.10
CA LEU A 10 -16.98 -7.84 -12.83
C LEU A 10 -16.36 -9.22 -13.03
N LYS A 11 -17.23 -10.23 -13.21
CA LYS A 11 -16.82 -11.62 -13.53
C LYS A 11 -15.95 -11.67 -14.80
N PRO A 12 -14.88 -12.47 -14.84
CA PRO A 12 -13.98 -12.55 -15.99
C PRO A 12 -14.51 -13.41 -17.14
N ASN A 13 -15.64 -14.11 -16.95
CA ASN A 13 -16.26 -14.95 -17.98
C ASN A 13 -17.19 -14.15 -18.93
N LEU A 14 -17.28 -12.84 -18.74
CA LEU A 14 -18.10 -11.98 -19.58
C LEU A 14 -17.38 -11.70 -20.91
N SER A 15 -18.14 -11.70 -22.01
CA SER A 15 -17.64 -11.19 -23.28
C SER A 15 -17.43 -9.67 -23.21
N ASN A 16 -16.70 -9.10 -24.18
CA ASN A 16 -16.51 -7.65 -24.23
C ASN A 16 -17.84 -6.89 -24.42
N GLU A 17 -18.79 -7.47 -25.15
CA GLU A 17 -20.12 -6.92 -25.38
C GLU A 17 -20.97 -6.97 -24.11
N GLU A 18 -21.00 -8.12 -23.44
CA GLU A 18 -21.71 -8.30 -22.17
C GLU A 18 -21.16 -7.35 -21.10
N LYS A 19 -19.84 -7.18 -21.03
CA LYS A 19 -19.19 -6.22 -20.13
C LYS A 19 -19.71 -4.79 -20.38
N ALA A 20 -19.76 -4.36 -21.64
CA ALA A 20 -20.26 -3.02 -21.97
C ALA A 20 -21.73 -2.85 -21.56
N GLU A 21 -22.56 -3.86 -21.79
CA GLU A 21 -23.97 -3.88 -21.36
C GLU A 21 -24.10 -3.77 -19.83
N GLN A 22 -23.27 -4.48 -19.06
CA GLN A 22 -23.27 -4.36 -17.59
C GLN A 22 -22.86 -2.97 -17.14
N ILE A 23 -21.85 -2.37 -17.79
CA ILE A 23 -21.41 -1.00 -17.49
C ILE A 23 -22.56 -0.01 -17.77
N GLU A 24 -23.30 -0.17 -18.86
CA GLU A 24 -24.47 0.66 -19.18
C GLU A 24 -25.61 0.48 -18.17
N LYS A 25 -25.90 -0.75 -17.74
CA LYS A 25 -26.89 -1.01 -16.68
C LYS A 25 -26.52 -0.30 -15.38
N ILE A 26 -25.25 -0.33 -15.00
CA ILE A 26 -24.78 0.35 -13.79
C ILE A 26 -24.89 1.88 -13.93
N LYS A 27 -24.58 2.44 -15.11
CA LYS A 27 -24.84 3.87 -15.39
C LYS A 27 -26.32 4.20 -15.27
N ALA A 28 -27.20 3.33 -15.75
CA ALA A 28 -28.65 3.52 -15.66
C ALA A 28 -29.15 3.53 -14.21
N PHE A 29 -28.55 2.75 -13.31
CA PHE A 29 -28.87 2.83 -11.88
C PHE A 29 -28.49 4.19 -11.29
N ILE A 30 -27.34 4.75 -11.67
CA ILE A 30 -26.91 6.07 -11.21
C ILE A 30 -27.87 7.15 -11.73
N THR A 31 -28.24 7.13 -13.01
CA THR A 31 -29.14 8.13 -13.61
C THR A 31 -30.57 8.02 -13.09
N LYS A 32 -31.05 6.82 -12.76
CA LYS A 32 -32.37 6.58 -12.16
C LYS A 32 -32.55 7.27 -10.81
N VAL A 33 -31.46 7.46 -10.06
CA VAL A 33 -31.47 8.17 -8.77
C VAL A 33 -30.97 9.61 -8.92
N GLU A 34 -31.16 10.20 -10.11
CA GLU A 34 -30.78 11.58 -10.45
C GLU A 34 -29.28 11.87 -10.28
N GLY A 35 -28.44 10.82 -10.33
CA GLY A 35 -26.99 10.95 -10.35
C GLY A 35 -26.45 11.28 -11.74
N VAL A 36 -25.39 12.09 -11.79
CA VAL A 36 -24.71 12.48 -13.04
C VAL A 36 -23.38 11.75 -13.15
N VAL A 37 -23.21 10.91 -14.17
CA VAL A 37 -21.95 10.24 -14.46
C VAL A 37 -20.98 11.23 -15.12
N THR A 38 -19.77 11.35 -14.57
CA THR A 38 -18.73 12.27 -15.03
C THR A 38 -17.67 11.57 -15.87
N ASN A 39 -17.19 10.41 -15.42
CA ASN A 39 -16.14 9.66 -16.12
C ASN A 39 -16.30 8.16 -15.86
N VAL A 40 -15.89 7.36 -16.83
CA VAL A 40 -15.90 5.90 -16.77
C VAL A 40 -14.54 5.42 -17.26
N GLU A 41 -13.80 4.79 -16.36
CA GLU A 41 -12.47 4.23 -16.63
C GLU A 41 -12.57 2.70 -16.62
N ASP A 42 -12.34 2.07 -17.77
CA ASP A 42 -12.25 0.62 -17.89
C ASP A 42 -10.77 0.21 -17.89
N TRP A 43 -10.34 -0.46 -16.82
CA TRP A 43 -8.96 -0.96 -16.67
C TRP A 43 -8.77 -2.34 -17.29
N GLY A 44 -9.85 -2.97 -17.77
CA GLY A 44 -9.81 -4.30 -18.36
C GLY A 44 -9.56 -5.41 -17.33
N LYS A 45 -9.07 -6.56 -17.84
CA LYS A 45 -8.88 -7.79 -17.05
C LYS A 45 -7.60 -7.70 -16.22
N ARG A 46 -7.69 -7.92 -14.91
CA ARG A 46 -6.53 -7.97 -14.01
C ARG A 46 -6.63 -9.18 -13.07
N ILE A 47 -5.47 -9.63 -12.61
CA ILE A 47 -5.36 -10.73 -11.63
C ILE A 47 -5.59 -10.16 -10.23
N LEU A 48 -6.46 -10.82 -9.47
CA LEU A 48 -6.77 -10.52 -8.08
C LEU A 48 -5.70 -11.11 -7.16
N ALA A 49 -5.39 -10.44 -6.05
CA ALA A 49 -4.43 -10.94 -5.07
C ALA A 49 -4.88 -12.25 -4.38
N TYR A 50 -6.19 -12.47 -4.32
CA TYR A 50 -6.80 -13.68 -3.76
C TYR A 50 -8.10 -14.00 -4.50
N GLU A 51 -8.56 -15.24 -4.36
CA GLU A 51 -9.77 -15.71 -5.03
C GLU A 51 -11.03 -15.08 -4.44
N ILE A 52 -11.86 -14.51 -5.30
CA ILE A 52 -13.20 -14.06 -4.96
C ILE A 52 -14.18 -14.98 -5.68
N LYS A 53 -15.13 -15.60 -4.97
CA LYS A 53 -16.09 -16.56 -5.54
C LYS A 53 -15.39 -17.67 -6.38
N LYS A 54 -14.20 -18.15 -5.96
CA LYS A 54 -13.35 -19.16 -6.64
C LYS A 54 -12.74 -18.71 -7.98
N VAL A 55 -12.59 -17.40 -8.17
CA VAL A 55 -12.06 -16.82 -9.40
C VAL A 55 -10.87 -15.92 -9.06
N ARG A 56 -9.78 -16.03 -9.85
CA ARG A 56 -8.52 -15.28 -9.66
C ARG A 56 -8.41 -14.01 -10.50
N ASP A 57 -9.27 -13.83 -11.49
CA ASP A 57 -9.24 -12.68 -12.38
C ASP A 57 -10.55 -11.89 -12.29
N GLY A 58 -10.53 -10.62 -12.67
CA GLY A 58 -11.74 -9.81 -12.80
C GLY A 58 -11.53 -8.62 -13.72
N TYR A 59 -12.63 -8.10 -14.27
CA TYR A 59 -12.60 -6.83 -15.00
C TYR A 59 -12.78 -5.67 -14.03
N TYR A 60 -11.85 -4.72 -14.04
CA TYR A 60 -11.89 -3.54 -13.19
C TYR A 60 -12.51 -2.37 -13.94
N VAL A 61 -13.54 -1.77 -13.35
CA VAL A 61 -14.19 -0.57 -13.88
C VAL A 61 -14.35 0.43 -12.75
N PHE A 62 -14.01 1.69 -13.02
CA PHE A 62 -14.22 2.81 -12.11
C PHE A 62 -15.18 3.80 -12.75
N ILE A 63 -16.18 4.23 -12.01
CA ILE A 63 -17.18 5.20 -12.47
C ILE A 63 -17.18 6.36 -11.50
N LYS A 64 -16.83 7.55 -12.01
CA LYS A 64 -16.93 8.80 -11.26
C LYS A 64 -18.28 9.43 -11.54
N PHE A 65 -19.02 9.75 -10.49
CA PHE A 65 -20.35 10.32 -10.61
C PHE A 65 -20.64 11.30 -9.48
N THR A 66 -21.64 12.15 -9.68
CA THR A 66 -22.11 13.12 -8.69
C THR A 66 -23.53 12.76 -8.30
N SER A 67 -23.82 12.68 -7.00
CA SER A 67 -25.16 12.35 -6.52
C SER A 67 -25.44 12.92 -5.12
N THR A 68 -26.67 12.75 -4.65
CA THR A 68 -27.07 13.05 -3.26
C THR A 68 -26.64 11.91 -2.33
N ALA A 69 -26.52 12.17 -1.02
CA ALA A 69 -26.10 11.14 -0.08
C ALA A 69 -27.14 10.00 0.06
N ASP A 70 -28.43 10.34 -0.03
CA ASP A 70 -29.53 9.37 0.08
C ASP A 70 -29.57 8.38 -1.09
N ALA A 71 -29.02 8.77 -2.25
CA ALA A 71 -28.98 7.94 -3.44
C ALA A 71 -27.99 6.77 -3.33
N ILE A 72 -26.93 6.91 -2.52
CA ILE A 72 -25.84 5.93 -2.41
C ILE A 72 -26.38 4.57 -1.97
N ALA A 73 -27.27 4.54 -0.98
CA ALA A 73 -27.80 3.29 -0.45
C ALA A 73 -28.60 2.51 -1.51
N LYS A 74 -29.27 3.21 -2.43
CA LYS A 74 -30.00 2.57 -3.53
C LYS A 74 -29.04 1.98 -4.55
N ILE A 75 -28.03 2.76 -4.95
CA ILE A 75 -27.00 2.32 -5.91
C ILE A 75 -26.22 1.12 -5.35
N ASP A 76 -25.89 1.13 -4.05
CA ASP A 76 -25.21 0.02 -3.38
C ASP A 76 -26.04 -1.28 -3.43
N ASN A 77 -27.34 -1.18 -3.15
CA ASN A 77 -28.27 -2.32 -3.22
C ASN A 77 -28.41 -2.84 -4.66
N ASP A 78 -28.59 -1.96 -5.64
CA ASP A 78 -28.70 -2.34 -7.05
C ASP A 78 -27.42 -3.04 -7.55
N CYS A 79 -26.24 -2.55 -7.16
CA CYS A 79 -24.95 -3.19 -7.47
C CYS A 79 -24.83 -4.57 -6.80
N ARG A 80 -25.32 -4.71 -5.57
CA ARG A 80 -25.29 -5.98 -4.83
C ARG A 80 -26.22 -7.04 -5.44
N LEU A 81 -27.34 -6.63 -6.04
CA LEU A 81 -28.29 -7.52 -6.71
C LEU A 81 -27.81 -7.99 -8.09
N LEU A 82 -26.83 -7.29 -8.68
CA LEU A 82 -26.30 -7.65 -9.99
C LEU A 82 -25.33 -8.83 -9.87
N ASP A 83 -25.73 -10.01 -10.35
CA ASP A 83 -24.91 -11.23 -10.30
C ASP A 83 -23.57 -11.12 -11.04
N SER A 84 -23.49 -10.24 -12.03
CA SER A 84 -22.27 -9.95 -12.80
C SER A 84 -21.19 -9.28 -11.95
N VAL A 85 -21.58 -8.60 -10.86
CA VAL A 85 -20.67 -7.92 -9.93
C VAL A 85 -20.18 -8.91 -8.89
N MET A 86 -18.86 -9.02 -8.78
CA MET A 86 -18.21 -9.83 -7.76
C MET A 86 -18.00 -9.03 -6.47
N ARG A 87 -17.59 -7.77 -6.63
CA ARG A 87 -17.35 -6.82 -5.56
C ARG A 87 -17.49 -5.40 -6.10
N HIS A 88 -18.00 -4.52 -5.26
CA HIS A 88 -18.01 -3.09 -5.51
C HIS A 88 -17.63 -2.31 -4.24
N ILE A 89 -17.23 -1.06 -4.42
CA ILE A 89 -17.01 -0.11 -3.34
C ILE A 89 -17.40 1.28 -3.84
N ILE A 90 -18.11 2.04 -3.01
CA ILE A 90 -18.42 3.45 -3.26
C ILE A 90 -17.61 4.27 -2.27
N VAL A 91 -16.85 5.23 -2.78
CA VAL A 91 -16.02 6.13 -1.99
C VAL A 91 -16.36 7.57 -2.35
N THR A 92 -16.32 8.48 -1.38
CA THR A 92 -16.36 9.92 -1.66
C THR A 92 -15.10 10.34 -2.41
N ASP A 93 -15.28 10.93 -3.59
CA ASP A 93 -14.20 11.51 -4.38
C ASP A 93 -13.86 12.88 -3.77
N GLU A 94 -13.16 12.83 -2.62
CA GLU A 94 -12.54 14.01 -2.06
C GLU A 94 -11.44 14.44 -3.01
N VAL A 95 -11.60 15.62 -3.61
CA VAL A 95 -10.49 16.32 -4.23
C VAL A 95 -9.54 16.63 -3.09
N VAL A 96 -8.57 15.75 -2.87
CA VAL A 96 -7.36 16.10 -2.16
C VAL A 96 -6.75 17.19 -3.02
N GLU A 97 -7.04 18.46 -2.71
CA GLU A 97 -6.13 19.52 -3.10
C GLU A 97 -4.78 19.03 -2.64
N GLN A 98 -3.93 18.66 -3.60
CA GLN A 98 -2.57 18.28 -3.34
C GLN A 98 -1.89 19.52 -2.78
N ASN A 99 -2.07 19.79 -1.50
CA ASN A 99 -1.35 20.84 -0.81
C ASN A 99 0.05 20.28 -0.63
N PRO A 100 1.07 20.74 -1.38
CA PRO A 100 2.37 20.06 -1.45
C PRO A 100 3.22 20.29 -0.18
N LYS A 101 2.61 20.55 0.98
CA LYS A 101 3.29 21.02 2.19
C LYS A 101 2.82 20.31 3.45
N LYS A 102 3.46 19.17 3.71
CA LYS A 102 4.08 18.88 5.02
C LYS A 102 5.28 17.96 4.78
N LYS A 103 6.35 18.49 4.19
CA LYS A 103 7.68 17.96 4.49
C LYS A 103 7.84 18.14 5.99
N ILE A 104 7.66 17.06 6.74
CA ILE A 104 8.14 16.99 8.11
C ILE A 104 9.65 17.10 7.96
N ILE A 105 10.18 18.33 8.06
CA ILE A 105 11.59 18.55 8.35
C ILE A 105 11.75 17.96 9.74
N ARG A 106 12.06 16.65 9.80
CA ARG A 106 12.49 16.03 11.04
C ARG A 106 13.76 16.78 11.41
N LYS A 107 13.66 17.76 12.32
CA LYS A 107 14.84 18.39 12.89
C LYS A 107 15.74 17.23 13.33
N PRO A 108 17.02 17.20 12.92
CA PRO A 108 17.91 16.16 13.41
C PRO A 108 17.85 16.20 14.94
N ARG A 109 17.60 15.06 15.54
CA ARG A 109 17.52 14.91 17.00
C ARG A 109 18.91 15.25 17.55
N THR A 110 19.09 16.46 18.07
CA THR A 110 20.39 16.97 18.53
C THR A 110 20.78 16.46 19.93
N ASP A 111 20.02 15.52 20.48
CA ASP A 111 20.13 15.07 21.87
C ASP A 111 21.17 13.94 22.09
N PHE A 112 21.80 13.41 21.03
CA PHE A 112 22.74 12.28 21.17
C PHE A 112 24.07 12.66 21.89
N LYS A 113 24.36 13.95 22.07
CA LYS A 113 25.67 14.41 22.56
C LYS A 113 25.66 14.98 23.99
N LYS A 114 24.76 14.52 24.87
CA LYS A 114 24.69 15.05 26.26
C LYS A 114 24.94 14.09 27.42
N ASN A 115 25.18 12.79 27.21
CA ASN A 115 25.44 11.86 28.34
C ASN A 115 26.75 11.04 28.27
N PHE A 116 27.74 11.43 27.45
CA PHE A 116 29.12 10.92 27.59
C PHE A 116 29.94 11.74 28.60
N GLY A 117 29.28 12.22 29.66
CA GLY A 117 29.91 12.93 30.76
C GLY A 117 30.41 11.95 31.82
N LYS A 118 31.74 11.82 31.91
CA LYS A 118 32.52 11.41 33.10
C LYS A 118 32.13 10.07 33.74
N ARG A 119 32.77 8.99 33.29
CA ARG A 119 33.10 7.89 34.20
C ARG A 119 34.36 8.29 34.95
N ASP A 120 34.22 8.38 36.25
CA ASP A 120 35.26 8.66 37.22
C ASP A 120 36.36 7.60 37.09
N ASN A 121 37.59 8.04 36.79
CA ASN A 121 38.78 7.21 36.92
C ASN A 121 39.01 6.93 38.42
N LYS A 122 38.30 5.96 38.98
CA LYS A 122 38.64 5.34 40.26
C LYS A 122 39.23 3.96 39.99
N GLY A 123 40.56 3.92 40.04
CA GLY A 123 41.36 2.83 40.59
C GLY A 123 41.12 1.43 40.02
N PHE A 124 41.87 1.08 38.98
CA PHE A 124 42.42 -0.26 38.87
C PHE A 124 43.93 -0.16 38.74
N ASP A 125 44.60 0.02 39.87
CA ASP A 125 46.01 -0.33 40.01
C ASP A 125 46.14 -1.84 39.89
N ARG A 126 46.70 -2.31 38.78
CA ARG A 126 47.44 -3.57 38.73
C ARG A 126 48.68 -3.41 37.85
N ASN A 127 49.68 -2.78 38.45
CA ASN A 127 51.07 -3.06 38.13
C ASN A 127 51.32 -4.55 38.42
N ALA A 128 51.39 -5.37 37.38
CA ALA A 128 51.97 -6.70 37.41
C ALA A 128 52.63 -6.95 36.04
N ASN A 129 53.78 -6.33 35.86
CA ASN A 129 54.79 -6.79 34.92
C ASN A 129 55.05 -8.30 35.10
N ARG A 130 54.97 -9.08 34.02
CA ARG A 130 55.74 -10.33 33.79
C ARG A 130 55.42 -10.91 32.41
N ASN A 131 56.32 -10.61 31.47
CA ASN A 131 56.88 -11.50 30.45
C ASN A 131 55.96 -12.50 29.72
N ASN A 132 55.73 -12.26 28.42
CA ASN A 132 55.61 -13.38 27.48
C ASN A 132 56.11 -12.98 26.07
N SER A 133 57.40 -12.72 25.98
CA SER A 133 58.16 -12.58 24.72
C SER A 133 58.36 -13.92 23.98
N ASP A 134 57.89 -15.05 24.52
CA ASP A 134 58.30 -16.38 24.05
C ASP A 134 57.24 -17.10 23.17
N ARG A 135 56.15 -16.43 22.79
CA ARG A 135 55.18 -17.00 21.84
C ARG A 135 55.43 -16.67 20.38
N ASN A 136 56.30 -15.70 20.07
CA ASN A 136 56.49 -15.25 18.69
C ASN A 136 57.66 -15.90 17.94
N GLN A 137 58.48 -16.74 18.59
CA GLN A 137 59.60 -17.43 17.92
C GLN A 137 59.29 -18.86 17.44
N LYS A 138 58.10 -19.41 17.72
CA LYS A 138 57.67 -20.74 17.23
C LYS A 138 56.73 -20.71 16.02
N ARG A 139 56.38 -19.53 15.49
CA ARG A 139 55.55 -19.40 14.28
C ARG A 139 56.33 -19.01 13.04
N GLU A 140 57.57 -18.54 13.18
CA GLU A 140 58.42 -18.14 12.03
C GLU A 140 59.29 -19.27 11.46
N THR A 141 59.48 -20.39 12.17
CA THR A 141 60.29 -21.53 11.67
C THR A 141 59.47 -22.67 11.04
N ALA A 142 58.14 -22.64 11.11
CA ALA A 142 57.28 -23.70 10.55
C ALA A 142 56.75 -23.42 9.14
N VAL A 143 56.98 -22.23 8.57
CA VAL A 143 56.49 -21.84 7.23
C VAL A 143 57.53 -22.11 6.13
N VAL A 144 58.74 -22.59 6.47
CA VAL A 144 59.84 -22.80 5.50
C VAL A 144 60.04 -24.27 5.11
N THR A 145 59.18 -25.20 5.55
CA THR A 145 59.37 -26.64 5.24
C THR A 145 58.07 -27.33 4.85
N GLU A 146 57.37 -26.80 3.85
CA GLU A 146 56.44 -27.58 3.03
C GLU A 146 56.55 -27.02 1.59
N LYS A 147 57.55 -27.54 0.87
CA LYS A 147 57.75 -27.42 -0.56
C LYS A 147 58.15 -28.80 -1.08
#